data_AF-A0A7X5N1E1-F1
#
_entry.id   AF-A0A7X5N1E1-F1
#
_cell.length_a   1.000
_cell.length_b   1.000
_cell.length_c   1.000
_cell.angle_alpha   90.00
_cell.angle_beta   90.00
_cell.angle_gamma   90.00
#
_symmetry.space_group_name_H-M   'P 1'
#
loop_
_entity.id
_entity.type
_entity.pdbx_description
1 polymer ?
#
loop_
_entity_poly.entity_id
_entity_poly.type
_entity_poly.pdbx_seq_one_letter_code
_entity_poly.pdbx_strand_id
1 'polypeptide(L)'
;PNDLELHADRRMLVITGPNMGGKSTYMRQNALIVLLAHIGSYVPASRAVIGPIDRILTRIGAGDDLARGQSTFMVEMAETSYILHHATPQSLVLMDEIGRGTSTYDGLALADAVARHLAHTNRCYTLFATHYFELTALADESHAGGASGIANVHLDAVEHGERLVFMHAVKDGPANRSFGLQVAALAGLPKAAVTQARHRL
;
A
#
# COMPACT_ATOMS: atom_id res chain seq x y z
N PRO A 1 5.93 8.55 -14.91
CA PRO A 1 5.77 7.12 -15.27
C PRO A 1 6.45 6.27 -14.20
N ASN A 2 5.87 5.14 -13.81
CA ASN A 2 6.43 4.24 -12.80
C ASN A 2 6.30 2.80 -13.28
N ASP A 3 7.35 2.01 -13.07
CA ASP A 3 7.37 0.60 -13.43
C ASP A 3 6.70 -0.26 -12.35
N LEU A 4 6.26 -1.46 -12.72
CA LEU A 4 5.77 -2.49 -11.81
C LEU A 4 6.30 -3.85 -12.27
N GLU A 5 6.87 -4.60 -11.34
CA GLU A 5 7.27 -5.98 -11.57
C GLU A 5 6.69 -6.87 -10.47
N LEU A 6 5.85 -7.82 -10.89
CA LEU A 6 5.28 -8.87 -10.05
C LEU A 6 5.48 -10.22 -10.75
N HIS A 7 6.04 -11.19 -10.04
CA HIS A 7 6.31 -12.53 -10.55
C HIS A 7 6.32 -13.55 -9.41
N ALA A 8 6.64 -14.81 -9.69
CA ALA A 8 6.53 -15.91 -8.73
C ALA A 8 7.30 -15.66 -7.42
N ASP A 9 8.49 -15.06 -7.49
CA ASP A 9 9.34 -14.72 -6.34
C ASP A 9 9.14 -13.30 -5.79
N ARG A 10 8.28 -12.48 -6.42
CA ARG A 10 7.96 -11.11 -6.02
C ARG A 10 6.47 -10.90 -6.21
N ARG A 11 5.67 -11.49 -5.31
CA ARG A 11 4.21 -11.49 -5.39
C ARG A 11 3.57 -10.35 -4.63
N MET A 12 4.22 -9.80 -3.61
CA MET A 12 3.70 -8.69 -2.83
C MET A 12 4.68 -7.52 -2.84
N LEU A 13 4.16 -6.31 -3.08
CA LEU A 13 4.89 -5.08 -2.80
C LEU A 13 4.31 -4.41 -1.56
N VAL A 14 5.13 -4.24 -0.52
CA VAL A 14 4.83 -3.35 0.60
C VAL A 14 5.23 -1.94 0.19
N ILE A 15 4.22 -1.10 -0.04
CA ILE A 15 4.38 0.25 -0.56
C ILE A 15 4.32 1.24 0.61
N THR A 16 5.45 1.89 0.87
CA THR A 16 5.57 2.91 1.92
C THR A 16 5.76 4.30 1.33
N GLY A 17 5.64 5.32 2.17
CA GLY A 17 5.80 6.72 1.78
C GLY A 17 4.65 7.61 2.25
N PRO A 18 4.79 8.93 2.09
CA PRO A 18 3.83 9.90 2.61
C PRO A 18 2.43 9.75 1.98
N ASN A 19 1.38 10.17 2.68
CA ASN A 19 -0.02 10.05 2.21
C ASN A 19 -0.30 10.80 0.90
N MET A 20 0.53 11.80 0.57
CA MET A 20 0.49 12.53 -0.71
C MET A 20 1.55 12.06 -1.71
N GLY A 21 2.30 10.99 -1.40
CA GLY A 21 3.37 10.48 -2.25
C GLY A 21 2.89 9.76 -3.51
N GLY A 22 1.59 9.43 -3.59
CA GLY A 22 0.99 8.77 -4.76
C GLY A 22 0.78 7.25 -4.64
N LYS A 23 0.79 6.69 -3.42
CA LYS A 23 0.60 5.23 -3.19
C LYS A 23 -0.68 4.69 -3.84
N SER A 24 -1.84 5.27 -3.50
CA SER A 24 -3.13 4.84 -4.05
C SER A 24 -3.22 5.07 -5.56
N THR A 25 -2.61 6.14 -6.07
CA THR A 25 -2.52 6.40 -7.52
C THR A 25 -1.72 5.32 -8.23
N TYR A 26 -0.55 4.95 -7.68
CA TYR A 26 0.29 3.86 -8.19
C TYR A 26 -0.44 2.52 -8.18
N MET A 27 -1.21 2.21 -7.14
CA MET A 27 -1.98 0.97 -7.11
C MET A 27 -3.11 0.98 -8.15
N ARG A 28 -3.93 2.05 -8.18
CA ARG A 28 -5.07 2.16 -9.11
C ARG A 28 -4.65 2.14 -10.57
N GLN A 29 -3.55 2.80 -10.95
CA GLN A 29 -3.07 2.76 -12.34
C GLN A 29 -2.76 1.33 -12.79
N ASN A 30 -2.18 0.50 -11.92
CA ASN A 30 -1.78 -0.86 -12.26
C ASN A 30 -3.00 -1.78 -12.38
N ALA A 31 -4.00 -1.63 -11.51
CA ALA A 31 -5.28 -2.30 -11.68
C ALA A 31 -5.99 -1.91 -12.99
N LEU A 32 -5.97 -0.63 -13.35
CA LEU A 32 -6.55 -0.15 -14.60
C LEU A 32 -5.80 -0.69 -15.83
N ILE A 33 -4.47 -0.76 -15.80
CA ILE A 33 -3.66 -1.36 -16.88
C ILE A 33 -4.03 -2.84 -17.07
N VAL A 34 -4.16 -3.60 -15.98
CA VAL A 34 -4.58 -5.01 -16.03
C VAL A 34 -5.98 -5.15 -16.60
N LEU A 35 -6.93 -4.32 -16.16
CA LEU A 35 -8.30 -4.32 -16.68
C LEU A 35 -8.34 -4.01 -18.18
N LEU A 36 -7.64 -2.96 -18.63
CA LEU A 36 -7.57 -2.55 -20.03
C LEU A 36 -7.01 -3.67 -20.93
N ALA A 37 -5.97 -4.36 -20.47
CA ALA A 37 -5.41 -5.50 -21.23
C ALA A 37 -6.41 -6.65 -21.36
N HIS A 38 -7.15 -6.97 -20.29
CA HIS A 38 -8.12 -8.09 -20.30
C HIS A 38 -9.39 -7.80 -21.10
N ILE A 39 -9.70 -6.53 -21.38
CA ILE A 39 -10.76 -6.16 -22.34
C ILE A 39 -10.26 -6.02 -23.79
N GLY A 40 -8.97 -6.32 -24.04
CA GLY A 40 -8.36 -6.23 -25.37
C GLY A 40 -7.98 -4.81 -25.83
N SER A 41 -7.93 -3.84 -24.90
CA SER A 41 -7.52 -2.47 -25.19
C SER A 41 -6.00 -2.32 -25.19
N TYR A 42 -5.52 -1.28 -25.88
CA TYR A 42 -4.18 -0.76 -25.65
C TYR A 42 -4.10 -0.24 -24.20
N VAL A 43 -2.90 -0.31 -23.62
CA VAL A 43 -2.65 0.10 -22.24
C VAL A 43 -1.71 1.31 -22.17
N PRO A 44 -1.84 2.18 -21.16
CA PRO A 44 -1.00 3.37 -21.00
C PRO A 44 0.38 3.03 -20.41
N ALA A 45 1.18 2.26 -21.15
CA ALA A 45 2.54 1.89 -20.78
C ALA A 45 3.45 1.83 -22.02
N SER A 46 4.76 2.03 -21.85
CA SER A 46 5.74 1.81 -22.91
C SER A 46 5.85 0.34 -23.30
N ARG A 47 5.68 -0.57 -22.33
CA ARG A 47 5.60 -2.02 -22.50
C ARG A 47 4.80 -2.62 -21.34
N ALA A 48 3.95 -3.60 -21.62
CA ALA A 48 3.24 -4.36 -20.60
C ALA A 48 3.22 -5.86 -20.96
N VAL A 49 3.55 -6.70 -20.00
CA VAL A 49 3.40 -8.16 -20.07
C VAL A 49 2.51 -8.56 -18.90
N ILE A 50 1.32 -9.05 -19.19
CA ILE A 50 0.30 -9.32 -18.18
C ILE A 50 -0.05 -10.80 -18.25
N GLY A 51 0.18 -11.49 -17.13
CA GLY A 51 -0.17 -12.90 -16.98
C GLY A 51 -1.67 -13.11 -16.77
N PRO A 52 -2.12 -14.36 -16.61
CA PRO A 52 -3.51 -14.65 -16.28
C PRO A 52 -3.86 -14.01 -14.93
N ILE A 53 -4.89 -13.17 -14.93
CA ILE A 53 -5.49 -12.60 -13.72
C ILE A 53 -6.95 -13.02 -13.68
N ASP A 54 -7.36 -13.69 -12.60
CA ASP A 54 -8.74 -14.18 -12.47
C ASP A 54 -9.67 -13.10 -11.87
N ARG A 55 -9.16 -12.27 -10.98
CA ARG A 55 -9.91 -11.22 -10.26
C ARG A 55 -9.02 -10.05 -9.90
N ILE A 56 -9.62 -8.85 -9.89
CA ILE A 56 -9.05 -7.67 -9.23
C ILE A 56 -9.89 -7.40 -7.98
N LEU A 57 -9.24 -7.45 -6.81
CA LEU A 57 -9.85 -7.26 -5.51
C LEU A 57 -9.23 -6.04 -4.84
N THR A 58 -10.05 -5.13 -4.34
CA THR A 58 -9.55 -3.85 -3.83
C THR A 58 -10.16 -3.51 -2.48
N ARG A 59 -9.30 -3.25 -1.49
CA ARG A 59 -9.63 -2.46 -0.31
C ARG A 59 -8.89 -1.14 -0.47
N ILE A 60 -9.51 -0.21 -1.16
CA ILE A 60 -9.01 1.16 -1.28
C ILE A 60 -10.13 2.05 -0.77
N GLY A 61 -9.84 2.87 0.24
CA GLY A 61 -10.86 3.74 0.84
C GLY A 61 -11.61 4.54 -0.23
N ALA A 62 -12.91 4.29 -0.34
CA ALA A 62 -13.85 5.24 -0.89
C ALA A 62 -14.12 6.27 0.20
N GLY A 63 -14.24 7.56 -0.16
CA GLY A 63 -14.57 8.61 0.80
C GLY A 63 -15.81 8.23 1.62
N ASP A 64 -15.79 8.63 2.89
CA ASP A 64 -16.75 8.26 3.93
C ASP A 64 -18.18 8.05 3.44
N ASP A 65 -18.65 6.81 3.45
CA ASP A 65 -20.07 6.50 3.35
C ASP A 65 -20.65 6.33 4.76
N LEU A 66 -20.85 7.46 5.43
CA LEU A 66 -21.44 7.55 6.77
C LEU A 66 -22.92 7.09 6.82
N ALA A 67 -23.52 6.74 5.67
CA ALA A 67 -24.97 6.52 5.55
C ALA A 67 -25.47 5.16 6.07
N ARG A 68 -24.58 4.21 6.42
CA ARG A 68 -24.96 2.81 6.72
C ARG A 68 -25.05 2.42 8.20
N GLY A 69 -24.73 3.31 9.14
CA GLY A 69 -24.81 3.00 10.59
C GLY A 69 -23.86 1.89 11.07
N GLN A 70 -22.91 1.46 10.23
CA GLN A 70 -21.83 0.54 10.59
C GLN A 70 -20.56 1.35 10.85
N SER A 71 -19.75 0.92 11.82
CA SER A 71 -18.42 1.50 12.04
C SER A 71 -17.60 1.38 10.75
N THR A 72 -16.92 2.44 10.34
CA THR A 72 -16.04 2.43 9.17
C THR A 72 -15.05 1.28 9.26
N PHE A 73 -14.47 1.04 10.44
CA PHE A 73 -13.59 -0.08 10.70
C PHE A 73 -14.24 -1.46 10.44
N MET A 74 -15.52 -1.63 10.79
CA MET A 74 -16.22 -2.89 10.54
C MET A 74 -16.39 -3.16 9.04
N VAL A 75 -16.68 -2.11 8.26
CA VAL A 75 -16.76 -2.21 6.80
C VAL A 75 -15.39 -2.57 6.22
N GLU A 76 -14.32 -1.92 6.69
CA GLU A 76 -12.95 -2.26 6.28
C GLU A 76 -12.60 -3.73 6.56
N MET A 77 -13.00 -4.25 7.72
CA MET A 77 -12.76 -5.65 8.09
C MET A 77 -13.61 -6.62 7.28
N ALA A 78 -14.84 -6.27 6.94
CA ALA A 78 -15.70 -7.09 6.09
C ALA A 78 -15.15 -7.17 4.65
N GLU A 79 -14.70 -6.05 4.09
CA GLU A 79 -14.03 -5.99 2.78
C GLU A 79 -12.74 -6.82 2.79
N THR A 80 -11.92 -6.66 3.82
CA THR A 80 -10.68 -7.44 3.99
C THR A 80 -11.00 -8.93 4.08
N SER A 81 -11.98 -9.31 4.89
CA SER A 81 -12.42 -10.70 5.01
C SER A 81 -12.87 -11.26 3.66
N TYR A 82 -13.65 -10.50 2.88
CA TYR A 82 -14.05 -10.91 1.54
C TYR A 82 -12.84 -11.19 0.65
N ILE A 83 -11.84 -10.30 0.65
CA ILE A 83 -10.62 -10.49 -0.13
C ILE A 83 -9.88 -11.76 0.28
N LEU A 84 -9.65 -11.98 1.59
CA LEU A 84 -8.91 -13.16 2.07
C LEU A 84 -9.60 -14.48 1.72
N HIS A 85 -10.93 -14.54 1.76
CA HIS A 85 -11.68 -15.75 1.41
C HIS A 85 -11.72 -16.05 -0.09
N HIS A 86 -11.56 -15.04 -0.96
CA HIS A 86 -11.80 -15.19 -2.40
C HIS A 86 -10.58 -14.95 -3.28
N ALA A 87 -9.49 -14.39 -2.76
CA ALA A 87 -8.25 -14.22 -3.50
C ALA A 87 -7.60 -15.57 -3.81
N THR A 88 -7.24 -15.78 -5.06
CA THR A 88 -6.51 -16.97 -5.54
C THR A 88 -5.06 -16.60 -5.87
N PRO A 89 -4.18 -17.57 -6.16
CA PRO A 89 -2.81 -17.28 -6.60
C PRO A 89 -2.69 -16.48 -7.91
N GLN A 90 -3.80 -16.33 -8.66
CA GLN A 90 -3.90 -15.53 -9.89
C GLN A 90 -4.62 -14.20 -9.68
N SER A 91 -5.09 -13.89 -8.48
CA SER A 91 -5.77 -12.62 -8.21
C SER A 91 -4.78 -11.47 -8.06
N LEU A 92 -5.18 -10.29 -8.51
CA LEU A 92 -4.53 -9.02 -8.18
C LEU A 92 -5.27 -8.34 -7.03
N VAL A 93 -4.59 -8.14 -5.90
CA VAL A 93 -5.13 -7.56 -4.68
C VAL A 93 -4.50 -6.19 -4.42
N LEU A 94 -5.31 -5.18 -4.15
CA LEU A 94 -4.87 -3.84 -3.75
C LEU A 94 -5.36 -3.59 -2.32
N MET A 95 -4.44 -3.45 -1.38
CA MET A 95 -4.73 -3.14 0.02
C MET A 95 -4.18 -1.74 0.32
N ASP A 96 -5.05 -0.82 0.70
CA ASP A 96 -4.66 0.54 1.07
C ASP A 96 -4.92 0.78 2.56
N GLU A 97 -3.85 0.89 3.34
CA GLU A 97 -3.83 1.47 4.68
C GLU A 97 -4.89 0.88 5.63
N ILE A 98 -4.95 -0.45 5.66
CA ILE A 98 -5.77 -1.24 6.60
C ILE A 98 -5.32 -1.02 8.06
N GLY A 99 -6.26 -1.09 9.00
CA GLY A 99 -5.97 -1.05 10.43
C GLY A 99 -5.98 0.35 11.06
N ARG A 100 -6.25 1.41 10.27
CA ARG A 100 -6.27 2.80 10.79
C ARG A 100 -7.45 3.15 11.68
N GLY A 101 -8.57 2.45 11.54
CA GLY A 101 -9.80 2.71 12.30
C GLY A 101 -9.79 2.18 13.74
N THR A 102 -8.67 1.65 14.24
CA THR A 102 -8.55 1.04 15.57
C THR A 102 -7.27 1.48 16.30
N SER A 103 -6.97 0.90 17.47
CA SER A 103 -5.73 1.16 18.21
C SER A 103 -4.50 0.88 17.35
N THR A 104 -3.41 1.63 17.54
CA THR A 104 -2.20 1.47 16.72
C THR A 104 -1.65 0.04 16.76
N TYR A 105 -1.68 -0.59 17.95
CA TYR A 105 -1.18 -1.96 18.14
C TYR A 105 -2.08 -3.00 17.47
N ASP A 106 -3.40 -2.89 17.64
CA ASP A 106 -4.35 -3.80 16.99
C ASP A 106 -4.32 -3.63 15.46
N GLY A 107 -4.24 -2.38 15.00
CA GLY A 107 -4.16 -2.03 13.58
C GLY A 107 -2.91 -2.61 12.92
N LEU A 108 -1.75 -2.47 13.56
CA LEU A 108 -0.50 -3.08 13.09
C LEU A 108 -0.59 -4.61 13.08
N ALA A 109 -1.06 -5.21 14.18
CA ALA A 109 -1.15 -6.67 14.29
C ALA A 109 -2.10 -7.28 13.24
N LEU A 110 -3.23 -6.63 12.97
CA LEU A 110 -4.15 -7.04 11.91
C LEU A 110 -3.54 -6.85 10.53
N ALA A 111 -2.89 -5.71 10.26
CA ALA A 111 -2.26 -5.45 8.97
C ALA A 111 -1.14 -6.47 8.68
N ASP A 112 -0.33 -6.81 9.68
CA ASP A 112 0.69 -7.86 9.60
C ASP A 112 0.09 -9.23 9.27
N ALA A 113 -0.92 -9.65 10.04
CA ALA A 113 -1.58 -10.93 9.83
C ALA A 113 -2.22 -11.05 8.43
N VAL A 114 -2.86 -9.96 7.96
CA VAL A 114 -3.47 -9.88 6.63
C VAL A 114 -2.41 -9.96 5.53
N ALA A 115 -1.30 -9.21 5.66
CA ALA A 115 -0.20 -9.24 4.69
C ALA A 115 0.40 -10.66 4.60
N ARG A 116 0.68 -11.30 5.74
CA ARG A 116 1.18 -12.69 5.79
C ARG A 116 0.21 -13.68 5.14
N HIS A 117 -1.09 -13.55 5.40
CA HIS A 117 -2.09 -14.44 4.80
C HIS A 117 -2.15 -14.29 3.28
N LEU A 118 -2.16 -13.06 2.75
CA LEU A 118 -2.14 -12.80 1.32
C LEU A 118 -0.87 -13.34 0.64
N ALA A 119 0.30 -13.16 1.29
CA ALA A 119 1.59 -13.58 0.76
C ALA A 119 1.77 -15.10 0.79
N HIS A 120 1.41 -15.76 1.89
CA HIS A 120 1.77 -17.16 2.13
C HIS A 120 0.61 -18.14 1.92
N THR A 121 -0.62 -17.74 2.20
CA THR A 121 -1.81 -18.59 2.06
C THR A 121 -2.47 -18.39 0.69
N ASN A 122 -2.95 -17.18 0.37
CA ASN A 122 -3.54 -16.93 -0.95
C ASN A 122 -2.49 -16.95 -2.07
N ARG A 123 -1.27 -16.51 -1.76
CA ARG A 123 -0.14 -16.37 -2.69
C ARG A 123 -0.50 -15.55 -3.93
N CYS A 124 -1.38 -14.57 -3.75
CA CYS A 124 -1.88 -13.68 -4.80
C CYS A 124 -0.89 -12.56 -5.13
N TYR A 125 -1.07 -11.90 -6.26
CA TYR A 125 -0.33 -10.69 -6.60
C TYR A 125 -0.88 -9.52 -5.79
N THR A 126 -0.08 -8.89 -4.93
CA THR A 126 -0.55 -7.91 -3.96
C THR A 126 0.22 -6.59 -4.04
N LEU A 127 -0.50 -5.48 -4.09
CA LEU A 127 0.02 -4.15 -3.81
C LEU A 127 -0.52 -3.73 -2.44
N PHE A 128 0.36 -3.61 -1.45
CA PHE A 128 -0.01 -3.36 -0.06
C PHE A 128 0.54 -2.01 0.39
N ALA A 129 -0.24 -0.95 0.27
CA ALA A 129 0.13 0.37 0.79
C ALA A 129 -0.12 0.45 2.29
N THR A 130 0.87 0.94 3.02
CA THR A 130 0.79 1.06 4.48
C THR A 130 1.50 2.31 4.99
N HIS A 131 1.12 2.71 6.20
CA HIS A 131 1.81 3.73 7.01
C HIS A 131 2.59 3.11 8.17
N TYR A 132 2.43 1.80 8.41
CA TYR A 132 3.19 1.03 9.38
C TYR A 132 4.55 0.65 8.80
N PHE A 133 5.61 1.29 9.27
CA PHE A 133 6.98 0.99 8.85
C PHE A 133 7.42 -0.40 9.33
N GLU A 134 6.86 -0.88 10.42
CA GLU A 134 7.13 -2.19 10.98
C GLU A 134 6.86 -3.32 9.98
N LEU A 135 5.90 -3.13 9.07
CA LEU A 135 5.59 -4.10 8.01
C LEU A 135 6.68 -4.24 6.95
N THR A 136 7.65 -3.31 6.88
CA THR A 136 8.76 -3.46 5.92
C THR A 136 9.67 -4.62 6.28
N ALA A 137 9.70 -5.03 7.55
CA ALA A 137 10.48 -6.18 8.00
C ALA A 137 10.02 -7.50 7.34
N LEU A 138 8.77 -7.57 6.88
CA LEU A 138 8.22 -8.76 6.20
C LEU A 138 8.98 -9.15 4.93
N ALA A 139 9.63 -8.20 4.26
CA ALA A 139 10.40 -8.48 3.06
C ALA A 139 11.63 -9.35 3.36
N ASP A 140 12.24 -9.18 4.54
CA ASP A 140 13.50 -9.83 4.91
C ASP A 140 13.28 -11.24 5.53
N GLU A 141 12.03 -11.62 5.80
CA GLU A 141 11.71 -12.89 6.44
C GLU A 141 11.74 -14.07 5.46
N SER A 142 12.39 -15.17 5.86
CA SER A 142 12.28 -16.47 5.17
C SER A 142 11.17 -17.31 5.81
N HIS A 143 10.43 -18.08 5.02
CA HIS A 143 9.45 -19.05 5.54
C HIS A 143 9.79 -20.48 5.09
N ALA A 144 9.10 -21.46 5.66
CA ALA A 144 9.37 -22.90 5.49
C ALA A 144 9.34 -23.39 4.02
N GLY A 145 8.89 -22.56 3.07
CA GLY A 145 8.81 -22.88 1.64
C GLY A 145 9.66 -21.97 0.72
N GLY A 146 10.53 -21.10 1.24
CA GLY A 146 11.41 -20.23 0.46
C GLY A 146 11.44 -18.77 0.92
N ALA A 147 11.84 -17.86 0.02
CA ALA A 147 11.81 -16.42 0.27
C ALA A 147 10.37 -15.91 0.46
N SER A 148 10.18 -14.84 1.26
CA SER A 148 8.88 -14.21 1.58
C SER A 148 7.97 -14.04 0.36
N GLY A 149 8.55 -13.73 -0.80
CA GLY A 149 7.81 -13.25 -1.98
C GLY A 149 7.35 -11.80 -1.81
N ILE A 150 7.81 -11.13 -0.76
CA ILE A 150 7.47 -9.76 -0.37
C ILE A 150 8.67 -8.87 -0.68
N ALA A 151 8.44 -7.75 -1.35
CA ALA A 151 9.46 -6.75 -1.61
C ALA A 151 8.98 -5.36 -1.14
N ASN A 152 9.89 -4.59 -0.56
CA ASN A 152 9.61 -3.21 -0.21
C ASN A 152 9.78 -2.29 -1.42
N VAL A 153 8.84 -1.37 -1.58
CA VAL A 153 8.99 -0.20 -2.44
C VAL A 153 8.50 1.04 -1.70
N HIS A 154 8.95 2.20 -2.14
CA HIS A 154 8.49 3.47 -1.58
C HIS A 154 8.32 4.54 -2.64
N LEU A 155 7.46 5.53 -2.32
CA LEU A 155 7.40 6.78 -3.07
C LEU A 155 8.22 7.85 -2.37
N ASP A 156 9.16 8.40 -3.12
CA ASP A 156 10.17 9.33 -2.61
C ASP A 156 9.62 10.75 -2.41
N ALA A 157 10.18 11.45 -1.42
CA ALA A 157 9.92 12.85 -1.15
C ALA A 157 11.24 13.54 -0.79
N VAL A 158 11.52 14.66 -1.46
CA VAL A 158 12.76 15.41 -1.29
C VAL A 158 12.47 16.68 -0.49
N GLU A 159 13.29 16.94 0.53
CA GLU A 159 13.30 18.22 1.22
C GLU A 159 14.11 19.23 0.41
N HIS A 160 13.49 20.37 0.08
CA HIS A 160 14.14 21.51 -0.56
C HIS A 160 13.92 22.77 0.28
N GLY A 161 14.89 23.08 1.15
CA GLY A 161 14.75 24.13 2.15
C GLY A 161 13.67 23.80 3.19
N GLU A 162 12.70 24.71 3.39
CA GLU A 162 11.53 24.47 4.26
C GLU A 162 10.37 23.75 3.54
N ARG A 163 10.54 23.33 2.27
CA ARG A 163 9.46 22.73 1.46
C ARG A 163 9.72 21.25 1.19
N LEU A 164 8.67 20.44 1.31
CA LEU A 164 8.67 19.04 0.92
C LEU A 164 8.14 18.91 -0.51
N VAL A 165 8.90 18.26 -1.39
CA VAL A 165 8.52 18.01 -2.79
C VAL A 165 8.31 16.51 -2.98
N PHE A 166 7.10 16.10 -3.36
CA PHE A 166 6.79 14.71 -3.68
C PHE A 166 7.25 14.39 -5.10
N MET A 167 8.14 13.40 -5.24
CA MET A 167 8.71 13.04 -6.54
C MET A 167 7.76 12.16 -7.36
N HIS A 168 6.76 11.55 -6.71
CA HIS A 168 5.82 10.58 -7.30
C HIS A 168 6.52 9.43 -8.06
N ALA A 169 7.76 9.14 -7.70
CA ALA A 169 8.60 8.11 -8.28
C ALA A 169 8.68 6.93 -7.32
N VAL A 170 8.34 5.74 -7.80
CA VAL A 170 8.48 4.49 -7.06
C VAL A 170 9.93 4.03 -7.13
N LYS A 171 10.49 3.66 -5.98
CA LYS A 171 11.84 3.13 -5.83
C LYS A 171 11.81 1.84 -5.01
N ASP A 172 12.72 0.93 -5.31
CA ASP A 172 12.91 -0.27 -4.51
C ASP A 172 13.46 0.07 -3.11
N GLY A 173 13.14 -0.81 -2.17
CA GLY A 173 13.50 -0.67 -0.76
C GLY A 173 12.43 0.06 0.06
N PRO A 174 12.51 -0.02 1.40
CA PRO A 174 11.58 0.66 2.29
C PRO A 174 11.81 2.17 2.30
N ALA A 175 10.78 2.93 2.64
CA ALA A 175 10.95 4.34 2.95
C ALA A 175 11.87 4.49 4.17
N ASN A 176 12.77 5.45 4.12
CA ASN A 176 13.78 5.67 5.17
C ASN A 176 13.27 6.54 6.33
N ARG A 177 12.16 7.28 6.17
CA ARG A 177 11.65 8.26 7.16
C ARG A 177 10.15 8.48 7.02
N SER A 178 9.49 8.82 8.13
CA SER A 178 8.14 9.41 8.10
C SER A 178 8.24 10.93 7.94
N PHE A 179 7.41 11.50 7.07
CA PHE A 179 7.36 12.95 6.79
C PHE A 179 6.16 13.66 7.43
N GLY A 180 5.51 13.04 8.43
CA GLY A 180 4.27 13.56 9.02
C GLY A 180 4.39 15.00 9.55
N LEU A 181 5.49 15.31 10.24
CA LEU A 181 5.72 16.67 10.77
C LEU A 181 5.99 17.70 9.66
N GLN A 182 6.70 17.30 8.60
CA GLN A 182 6.99 18.15 7.45
C GLN A 182 5.72 18.44 6.65
N VAL A 183 4.86 17.44 6.46
CA VAL A 183 3.54 17.62 5.83
C VAL A 183 2.66 18.55 6.66
N ALA A 184 2.68 18.41 7.98
CA ALA A 184 1.95 19.30 8.87
C ALA A 184 2.45 20.76 8.78
N ALA A 185 3.77 20.96 8.72
CA ALA A 185 4.35 22.29 8.49
C ALA A 185 3.94 22.88 7.12
N LEU A 186 3.92 22.06 6.06
CA LEU A 186 3.47 22.45 4.73
C LEU A 186 1.98 22.83 4.72
N ALA A 187 1.16 22.16 5.52
CA ALA A 187 -0.26 22.48 5.71
C ALA A 187 -0.50 23.77 6.52
N GLY A 188 0.57 24.43 7.00
CA GLY A 188 0.48 25.69 7.71
C GLY A 188 0.27 25.57 9.22
N LEU A 189 0.57 24.41 9.83
CA LEU A 189 0.52 24.31 11.29
C LEU A 189 1.51 25.31 11.94
N PRO A 190 1.14 25.92 13.09
CA PRO A 190 2.02 26.85 13.78
C PRO A 190 3.39 26.25 14.09
N LYS A 191 4.47 26.99 13.83
CA LYS A 191 5.85 26.52 14.05
C LYS A 191 6.06 26.00 15.48
N ALA A 192 5.47 26.66 16.48
CA ALA A 192 5.54 26.21 17.88
C ALA A 192 4.95 24.80 18.09
N ALA A 193 3.82 24.48 17.45
CA ALA A 193 3.19 23.16 17.55
C ALA A 193 4.03 22.08 16.86
N VAL A 194 4.60 22.38 15.68
CA VAL A 194 5.50 21.45 14.96
C VAL A 194 6.78 21.19 15.76
N THR A 195 7.38 22.23 16.34
CA THR A 195 8.55 22.12 17.21
C THR A 195 8.24 21.27 18.45
N GLN A 196 7.11 21.51 19.10
CA GLN A 196 6.68 20.71 20.25
C GLN A 196 6.49 19.23 19.89
N ALA A 197 5.87 18.95 18.73
CA ALA A 197 5.69 17.58 18.25
C ALA A 197 7.03 16.90 17.95
N ARG A 198 8.00 17.63 17.38
CA ARG A 198 9.36 17.12 17.12
C ARG A 198 10.10 16.69 18.39
N HIS A 199 9.87 17.33 19.52
CA HIS A 199 10.48 16.95 20.80
C HIS A 199 9.92 15.66 21.41
N ARG A 200 8.81 15.12 20.88
CA ARG A 200 8.18 13.88 21.37
C ARG A 200 8.53 12.63 20.55
N LEU A 201 9.13 12.81 19.38
CA LEU A 201 9.61 11.74 18.50
C LEU A 201 11.10 11.49 18.75
#